data_AF-A0A964V648-F1
#
_entry.id   AF-A0A964V648-F1
#
_cell.length_a   1.000
_cell.length_b   1.000
_cell.length_c   1.000
_cell.angle_alpha   90.00
_cell.angle_beta   90.00
_cell.angle_gamma   90.00
#
_symmetry.space_group_name_H-M   'P 1'
#
loop_
_entity.id
_entity.type
_entity.pdbx_description
1 polymer ?
#
loop_
_entity_poly.entity_id
_entity_poly.type
_entity_poly.pdbx_seq_one_letter_code
_entity_poly.pdbx_strand_id
1 'polypeptide(L)'
;MFGVGKFHARQDDMLVDYSRFNGKTVRIISFSRPELADYTPYFDRVSLLELEQSDARFFVVEGLGFKFETYRQEVLGEIFKRYYNIPSWLPMTGCPFCERYCGQVRCPRPDGDAR
;
A
#
# COMPACT_ATOMS: atom_id res chain seq x y z
N MET A 1 -6.77 -3.11 -2.34
CA MET A 1 -6.67 -3.49 -0.90
C MET A 1 -5.79 -2.47 -0.21
N PHE A 2 -6.12 -2.00 1.00
CA PHE A 2 -5.23 -1.14 1.82
C PHE A 2 -4.46 -2.00 2.84
N GLY A 3 -3.16 -1.81 2.99
CA GLY A 3 -2.27 -2.69 3.79
C GLY A 3 -1.51 -3.75 2.98
N VAL A 4 -0.74 -4.61 3.66
CA VAL A 4 0.30 -5.48 3.04
C VAL A 4 -0.25 -6.52 2.05
N GLY A 5 -1.48 -7.00 2.25
CA GLY A 5 -1.98 -8.15 1.52
C GLY A 5 -1.52 -9.48 2.11
N LYS A 6 -2.29 -10.54 1.85
CA LYS A 6 -2.10 -11.84 2.51
C LYS A 6 -1.24 -12.82 1.72
N PHE A 7 -1.43 -12.89 0.39
CA PHE A 7 -0.84 -13.94 -0.45
C PHE A 7 0.02 -13.41 -1.60
N HIS A 8 -0.26 -12.21 -2.11
CA HIS A 8 0.38 -11.66 -3.30
C HIS A 8 0.62 -10.15 -3.14
N ALA A 9 1.54 -9.62 -3.94
CA ALA A 9 1.64 -8.17 -4.18
C ALA A 9 0.34 -7.64 -4.78
N ARG A 10 0.08 -6.34 -4.60
CA ARG A 10 -1.20 -5.73 -5.00
C ARG A 10 -1.06 -5.03 -6.35
N GLN A 11 -2.11 -5.14 -7.16
CA GLN A 11 -2.20 -4.37 -8.41
C GLN A 11 -2.17 -2.86 -8.16
N ASP A 12 -2.77 -2.40 -7.05
CA ASP A 12 -2.77 -0.99 -6.65
C ASP A 12 -1.35 -0.42 -6.54
N ASP A 13 -0.38 -1.20 -6.05
CA ASP A 13 1.00 -0.75 -5.88
C ASP A 13 1.74 -0.53 -7.21
N MET A 14 1.21 -1.08 -8.31
CA MET A 14 1.71 -0.83 -9.67
C MET A 14 1.03 0.37 -10.33
N LEU A 15 -0.23 0.64 -10.00
CA LEU A 15 -1.07 1.64 -10.66
C LEU A 15 -1.12 2.98 -9.93
N VAL A 16 -1.01 2.95 -8.60
CA VAL A 16 -1.21 4.09 -7.72
C VAL A 16 0.12 4.58 -7.19
N ASP A 17 0.43 5.84 -7.45
CA ASP A 17 1.52 6.54 -6.79
C ASP A 17 1.01 7.14 -5.47
N TYR A 18 1.19 6.41 -4.38
CA TYR A 18 0.75 6.80 -3.04
C TYR A 18 1.41 8.09 -2.53
N SER A 19 2.59 8.45 -3.04
CA SER A 19 3.29 9.68 -2.63
C SER A 19 2.47 10.94 -2.93
N ARG A 20 1.67 10.89 -4.01
CA ARG A 20 0.79 11.99 -4.44
C ARG A 20 -0.37 12.27 -3.49
N PHE A 21 -0.60 11.38 -2.52
CA PHE A 21 -1.64 11.51 -1.51
C PHE A 21 -1.10 11.96 -0.15
N ASN A 22 0.21 12.18 0.01
CA ASN A 22 0.77 12.64 1.27
C ASN A 22 0.07 13.92 1.76
N GLY A 23 -0.38 13.93 3.01
CA GLY A 23 -1.14 15.01 3.64
C GLY A 23 -2.60 15.14 3.18
N LYS A 24 -3.07 14.33 2.23
CA LYS A 24 -4.44 14.42 1.68
C LYS A 24 -5.42 13.52 2.42
N THR A 25 -6.71 13.74 2.14
CA THR A 25 -7.78 12.81 2.49
C THR A 25 -7.75 11.59 1.57
N VAL A 26 -7.80 10.39 2.15
CA VAL A 26 -7.96 9.13 1.43
C VAL A 26 -9.19 8.41 1.99
N ARG A 27 -10.02 7.87 1.10
CA ARG A 27 -11.20 7.07 1.47
C ARG A 27 -11.00 5.64 1.03
N ILE A 28 -11.23 4.71 1.95
CA ILE A 28 -11.05 3.27 1.73
C ILE A 28 -12.42 2.61 1.93
N ILE A 29 -12.94 2.01 0.87
CA ILE A 29 -14.27 1.38 0.84
C ILE A 29 -14.13 -0.11 1.13
N SER A 30 -14.97 -0.64 2.00
CA SER A 30 -15.04 -2.05 2.39
C SER A 30 -16.50 -2.53 2.48
N PHE A 31 -16.72 -3.82 2.20
CA PHE A 31 -18.01 -4.47 2.41
C PHE A 31 -18.19 -4.97 3.85
N SER A 32 -17.09 -5.25 4.56
CA SER A 32 -17.09 -5.61 5.98
C SER A 32 -16.67 -4.42 6.84
N ARG A 33 -17.22 -4.34 8.06
CA ARG A 33 -16.85 -3.29 9.01
C ARG A 33 -15.36 -3.40 9.35
N PRO A 34 -14.54 -2.39 9.05
CA PRO A 34 -13.11 -2.43 9.32
C PRO A 34 -12.81 -2.10 10.79
N GLU A 35 -11.67 -2.57 11.29
CA GLU A 35 -11.09 -2.11 12.55
C GLU A 35 -10.33 -0.80 12.30
N LEU A 36 -10.71 0.29 12.97
CA LEU A 36 -10.10 1.60 12.71
C LEU A 36 -8.66 1.68 13.20
N ALA A 37 -8.30 0.90 14.22
CA ALA A 37 -6.94 0.85 14.74
C ALA A 37 -5.91 0.43 13.67
N ASP A 38 -6.32 -0.38 12.69
CA ASP A 38 -5.45 -0.79 11.57
C ASP A 38 -5.08 0.36 10.63
N TYR A 39 -5.81 1.48 10.69
CA TYR A 39 -5.63 2.64 9.81
C TYR A 39 -4.99 3.82 10.53
N THR A 40 -5.20 3.95 11.85
CA THR A 40 -4.72 5.08 12.67
C THR A 40 -3.25 5.43 12.47
N PRO A 41 -2.30 4.48 12.32
CA PRO A 41 -0.89 4.83 12.12
C PRO A 41 -0.62 5.67 10.87
N TYR A 42 -1.47 5.53 9.83
CA TYR A 42 -1.24 6.09 8.51
C TYR A 42 -1.95 7.42 8.26
N PHE A 43 -2.68 7.95 9.24
CA PHE A 43 -3.45 9.18 9.13
C PHE A 43 -3.33 10.05 10.38
N ASP A 44 -3.62 11.34 10.27
CA ASP A 44 -3.74 12.23 11.41
C ASP A 44 -5.07 12.04 12.14
N ARG A 45 -6.13 11.75 11.38
CA ARG A 45 -7.45 11.41 11.91
C ARG A 45 -8.11 10.34 11.05
N VAL A 46 -8.81 9.43 11.70
CA VAL A 46 -9.60 8.38 11.06
C VAL A 46 -11.04 8.44 11.57
N SER A 47 -12.00 8.35 10.66
CA SER A 47 -13.42 8.16 10.98
C SER A 47 -14.02 7.05 10.13
N LEU A 48 -15.12 6.47 10.62
CA LEU A 48 -15.92 5.49 9.89
C LEU A 48 -17.21 6.15 9.40
N LEU A 49 -17.46 6.04 8.11
CA LEU A 49 -18.74 6.37 7.49
C LEU A 49 -19.42 5.06 7.06
N GLU A 50 -20.73 5.01 7.22
CA GLU A 50 -21.56 3.91 6.73
C GLU A 50 -22.44 4.45 5.61
N LEU A 51 -22.47 3.75 4.47
CA LEU A 51 -23.22 4.13 3.29
C LEU A 51 -24.07 2.95 2.85
N GLU A 52 -25.26 3.23 2.34
CA GLU A 52 -26.13 2.25 1.71
C GLU A 52 -26.42 2.68 0.28
N GLN A 53 -26.22 1.78 -0.67
CA GLN A 53 -26.50 2.02 -2.08
C GLN A 53 -27.10 0.77 -2.70
N SER A 54 -28.32 0.90 -3.24
CA SER A 54 -29.06 -0.22 -3.86
C SER A 54 -29.14 -1.44 -2.94
N ASP A 55 -29.55 -1.22 -1.69
CA ASP A 55 -29.63 -2.22 -0.61
C ASP A 55 -28.30 -2.88 -0.21
N ALA A 56 -27.18 -2.46 -0.80
CA ALA A 56 -25.84 -2.89 -0.41
C ALA A 56 -25.22 -1.89 0.58
N ARG A 57 -24.73 -2.42 1.70
CA ARG A 57 -24.06 -1.64 2.74
C ARG A 57 -22.55 -1.61 2.50
N PHE A 58 -21.98 -0.43 2.63
CA PHE A 58 -20.56 -0.16 2.52
C PHE A 58 -20.07 0.58 3.76
N PHE A 59 -18.85 0.26 4.15
CA PHE A 59 -18.10 0.96 5.18
C PHE A 59 -17.00 1.76 4.50
N VAL A 60 -16.87 3.03 4.84
CA VAL A 60 -15.83 3.90 4.31
C VAL A 60 -14.97 4.41 5.45
N VAL A 61 -13.71 4.02 5.46
CA VAL A 61 -12.71 4.65 6.32
C VAL A 61 -12.32 5.97 5.66
N GLU A 62 -12.58 7.08 6.34
CA GLU A 62 -12.10 8.40 5.93
C GLU A 62 -10.86 8.75 6.76
N GLY A 63 -9.70 8.73 6.09
CA GLY A 63 -8.43 9.10 6.68
C GLY A 63 -8.01 10.50 6.23
N LEU A 64 -7.83 11.42 7.18
CA LEU A 64 -7.31 12.77 6.94
C LEU A 64 -5.81 12.82 7.23
N GLY A 65 -5.06 13.58 6.43
CA GLY A 65 -3.62 13.76 6.64
C GLY A 65 -2.85 12.45 6.44
N PHE A 66 -2.97 11.83 5.25
CA PHE A 66 -2.28 10.58 4.96
C PHE A 66 -0.75 10.72 5.14
N LYS A 67 -0.16 9.84 5.93
CA LYS A 67 1.27 9.81 6.27
C LYS A 67 1.98 8.85 5.33
N PHE A 68 2.37 9.37 4.16
CA PHE A 68 2.98 8.53 3.12
C PHE A 68 4.26 7.84 3.60
N GLU A 69 5.13 8.53 4.35
CA GLU A 69 6.40 7.91 4.80
C GLU A 69 6.18 6.70 5.71
N THR A 70 5.25 6.79 6.67
CA THR A 70 4.86 5.64 7.52
C THR A 70 4.31 4.50 6.66
N TYR A 71 3.40 4.80 5.74
CA TYR A 71 2.82 3.78 4.86
C TYR A 71 3.86 3.15 3.92
N ARG A 72 4.80 3.96 3.40
CA ARG A 72 5.89 3.50 2.55
C ARG A 72 6.79 2.53 3.30
N GLN A 73 7.13 2.82 4.55
CA GLN A 73 8.02 1.97 5.35
C GLN A 73 7.32 0.67 5.80
N GLU A 74 6.13 0.78 6.37
CA GLU A 74 5.47 -0.34 7.03
C GLU A 74 4.71 -1.24 6.05
N VAL A 75 4.06 -0.64 5.04
CA VAL A 75 3.24 -1.39 4.08
C VAL A 75 4.02 -1.71 2.82
N LEU A 76 4.50 -0.69 2.11
CA LEU A 76 5.22 -0.93 0.85
C LEU A 76 6.56 -1.63 1.09
N GLY A 77 7.24 -1.32 2.19
CA GLY A 77 8.47 -2.00 2.57
C GLY A 77 8.29 -3.47 2.89
N GLU A 78 7.19 -3.84 3.55
CA GLU A 78 6.88 -5.24 3.82
C GLU A 78 6.48 -5.99 2.53
N ILE A 79 5.70 -5.34 1.67
CA ILE A 79 5.36 -5.86 0.33
C ILE A 79 6.62 -6.09 -0.49
N PHE A 80 7.57 -5.14 -0.48
CA PHE A 80 8.86 -5.27 -1.14
C PHE A 80 9.60 -6.53 -0.68
N LYS A 81 9.75 -6.70 0.65
CA LYS A 81 10.43 -7.85 1.24
C LYS A 81 9.80 -9.19 0.85
N ARG A 82 8.46 -9.26 0.87
CA ARG A 82 7.73 -10.52 0.63
C ARG A 82 7.65 -10.92 -0.83
N TYR A 83 7.48 -9.95 -1.73
CA TYR A 83 7.00 -10.24 -3.10
C TYR A 83 7.91 -9.74 -4.21
N TYR A 84 8.89 -8.87 -3.90
CA TYR A 84 9.79 -8.29 -4.91
C TYR A 84 11.24 -8.75 -4.72
N ASN A 85 11.44 -9.94 -4.15
CA ASN A 85 12.73 -10.62 -4.07
C ASN A 85 13.16 -11.22 -5.43
N ILE A 86 13.25 -10.39 -6.46
CA ILE A 86 13.56 -10.81 -7.82
C ILE A 86 15.05 -11.19 -7.89
N PRO A 87 15.45 -12.37 -8.42
CA PRO A 87 16.84 -12.76 -8.59
C PRO A 87 17.62 -11.87 -9.56
N SER A 88 18.88 -11.53 -9.24
CA SER A 88 19.72 -10.63 -10.05
C SER A 88 20.01 -11.15 -11.46
N TRP A 89 19.98 -12.47 -11.65
CA TRP A 89 20.15 -13.11 -12.96
C TRP A 89 18.93 -12.97 -13.88
N LEU A 90 17.74 -12.65 -13.36
CA LEU A 90 16.54 -12.51 -14.19
C LEU A 90 16.56 -11.13 -14.88
N PRO A 91 16.60 -11.05 -16.22
CA PRO A 91 16.55 -9.75 -16.90
C PRO A 91 15.20 -9.06 -16.62
N MET A 92 15.26 -7.77 -16.28
CA MET A 92 14.10 -6.94 -15.99
C MET A 92 14.11 -5.72 -16.90
N THR A 93 13.01 -5.48 -17.60
CA THR A 93 12.84 -4.31 -18.48
C THR A 93 12.04 -3.19 -17.82
N GLY A 94 11.36 -3.46 -16.71
CA GLY A 94 10.62 -2.45 -15.95
C GLY A 94 10.01 -3.03 -14.69
N CYS A 95 9.85 -2.19 -13.66
CA CYS A 95 9.12 -2.53 -12.45
C CYS A 95 8.52 -1.27 -11.84
N PRO A 96 7.26 -0.92 -12.14
CA PRO A 96 6.64 0.32 -11.67
C PRO A 96 6.63 0.45 -10.14
N PHE A 97 6.59 -0.68 -9.43
CA PHE A 97 6.71 -0.69 -7.97
C PHE A 97 8.13 -0.28 -7.53
N CYS A 98 9.17 -0.99 -8.01
CA CYS A 98 10.56 -0.71 -7.62
C CYS A 98 11.00 0.71 -8.05
N GLU A 99 10.59 1.14 -9.24
CA GLU A 99 10.91 2.49 -9.76
C GLU A 99 10.38 3.58 -8.83
N ARG A 100 9.15 3.42 -8.30
CA ARG A 100 8.60 4.36 -7.32
C ARG A 100 9.16 4.16 -5.91
N TYR A 101 9.43 2.92 -5.52
CA TYR A 101 9.85 2.59 -4.17
C TYR A 101 11.31 2.95 -3.90
N CYS A 102 12.24 2.66 -4.83
CA CYS A 102 13.68 2.86 -4.66
C CYS A 102 14.36 3.58 -5.85
N GLY A 103 13.60 4.03 -6.86
CA GLY A 103 14.16 4.76 -8.00
C GLY A 103 14.88 3.89 -9.04
N GLN A 104 14.73 2.56 -8.97
CA GLN A 104 15.44 1.62 -9.86
C GLN A 104 14.47 0.55 -10.38
N VAL A 105 14.74 -0.01 -11.56
CA VAL A 105 14.00 -1.16 -12.13
C VAL A 105 14.06 -2.39 -11.20
N ARG A 106 15.08 -2.44 -10.34
CA ARG A 106 15.28 -3.46 -9.32
C ARG A 106 15.79 -2.81 -8.05
N CYS A 107 15.09 -3.00 -6.94
CA CYS A 107 15.56 -2.50 -5.66
C CYS A 107 16.66 -3.38 -5.07
N PRO A 108 17.64 -2.79 -4.35
CA PRO A 108 18.63 -3.54 -3.60
C PRO A 108 17.97 -4.47 -2.58
N ARG A 109 18.44 -5.72 -2.50
CA ARG A 109 17.98 -6.66 -1.49
C ARG A 109 18.48 -6.25 -0.10
N PRO A 110 17.64 -6.34 0.95
CA PRO A 110 18.07 -6.04 2.32
C PRO A 110 19.27 -6.87 2.78
N ASP A 111 19.36 -8.13 2.35
CA ASP A 111 20.38 -9.09 2.79
C ASP A 111 21.51 -9.32 1.75
N GLY A 112 21.56 -8.50 0.68
CA GLY A 112 22.48 -8.70 -0.44
C GLY A 112 22.11 -9.89 -1.35
N ASP A 113 22.90 -10.11 -2.40
CA ASP A 113 22.73 -11.22 -3.35
C ASP A 113 23.21 -12.54 -2.73
N ALA A 114 22.53 -13.01 -1.69
CA ALA A 114 22.67 -14.40 -1.26
C ALA A 114 21.98 -15.30 -2.30
N ARG A 115 22.77 -16.23 -2.82
CA ARG A 115 22.47 -17.21 -3.87
C ARG A 115 21.18 -18.00 -3.63
#